data_AF-A0A3B8WEP1-F1
#
_entry.id   AF-A0A3B8WEP1-F1
#
_cell.length_a   1.000
_cell.length_b   1.000
_cell.length_c   1.000
_cell.angle_alpha   90.00
_cell.angle_beta   90.00
_cell.angle_gamma   90.00
#
_symmetry.space_group_name_H-M   'P 1'
#
loop_
_entity.id
_entity.type
_entity.pdbx_description
1 polymer ?
#
loop_
_entity_poly.entity_id
_entity_poly.type
_entity_poly.pdbx_seq_one_letter_code
_entity_poly.pdbx_strand_id
1 'polypeptide(L)'
;RGILRNWGWVFLGNFGGALTVATIMAFVFTYGFNTEAGVVGDKIASIGKARTLGYAEHGVAGWFTIFLRGVLCNWMVSMGVVGAMISTTVQGKVLAMWMPIML
;
A
#
# COMPACT_ATOMS: atom_id res chain seq x y z
N ARG A 1 27.23 -5.51 5.30
CA ARG A 1 27.10 -4.09 5.73
C ARG A 1 26.22 -3.22 4.79
N GLY A 2 25.68 -3.73 3.67
CA GLY A 2 24.89 -2.93 2.71
C GLY A 2 23.36 -3.02 2.80
N ILE A 3 22.80 -4.04 3.46
CA ILE A 3 21.36 -4.34 3.41
C ILE A 3 20.52 -3.25 4.09
N LEU A 4 20.84 -2.89 5.34
CA LEU A 4 20.10 -1.83 6.06
C LEU A 4 20.17 -0.48 5.34
N ARG A 5 21.30 -0.18 4.68
CA ARG A 5 21.45 1.04 3.86
C ARG A 5 20.54 0.99 2.63
N ASN A 6 20.51 -0.14 1.93
CA ASN A 6 19.63 -0.32 0.77
C ASN A 6 18.15 -0.21 1.17
N TRP A 7 17.75 -0.91 2.22
CA TRP A 7 16.37 -0.88 2.72
C TRP A 7 15.96 0.52 3.17
N GLY A 8 16.86 1.25 3.85
CA GLY A 8 16.63 2.64 4.22
C GLY A 8 16.35 3.54 3.01
N TRP A 9 17.18 3.45 1.95
CA TRP A 9 16.96 4.23 0.73
C TRP A 9 15.69 3.86 -0.03
N VAL A 10 15.40 2.55 -0.15
CA VAL A 10 14.16 2.08 -0.79
C VAL A 10 12.94 2.56 -0.01
N PHE A 11 12.97 2.49 1.32
CA PHE A 11 11.88 2.99 2.17
C PHE A 11 11.67 4.49 1.99
N LEU A 12 12.73 5.29 2.06
CA LEU A 12 12.65 6.74 1.88
C LEU A 12 12.13 7.12 0.49
N GLY A 13 12.57 6.43 -0.56
CA GLY A 13 12.08 6.64 -1.92
C GLY A 13 10.58 6.32 -2.06
N ASN A 14 10.13 5.19 -1.52
CA ASN A 14 8.71 4.82 -1.55
C ASN A 14 7.85 5.80 -0.73
N PHE A 15 8.32 6.20 0.46
CA PHE A 15 7.64 7.15 1.31
C PHE A 15 7.50 8.52 0.64
N GLY A 16 8.58 9.05 0.06
CA GLY A 16 8.56 10.31 -0.68
C GLY A 16 7.66 10.26 -1.93
N GLY A 17 7.69 9.14 -2.66
CA GLY A 17 6.79 8.90 -3.79
C GLY A 17 5.31 8.91 -3.36
N ALA A 18 4.98 8.21 -2.27
CA ALA A 18 3.63 8.16 -1.72
C ALA A 18 3.13 9.56 -1.28
N LEU A 19 3.97 10.36 -0.61
CA LEU A 19 3.62 11.74 -0.22
C LEU A 19 3.39 12.65 -1.42
N THR A 20 4.19 12.49 -2.46
CA THR A 20 4.04 13.25 -3.71
C THR A 20 2.68 12.95 -4.35
N VAL A 21 2.36 11.66 -4.51
CA VAL A 21 1.07 11.23 -5.08
C VAL A 21 -0.09 11.69 -4.21
N ALA A 22 0.01 11.57 -2.88
CA ALA A 22 -1.03 12.02 -1.96
C ALA A 22 -1.30 13.53 -2.10
N THR A 23 -0.25 14.35 -2.24
CA THR A 23 -0.38 15.80 -2.44
C THR A 23 -1.05 16.13 -3.77
N ILE A 24 -0.64 15.46 -4.86
CA ILE A 24 -1.25 15.64 -6.18
C ILE A 24 -2.73 15.26 -6.15
N MET A 25 -3.07 14.12 -5.54
CA MET A 25 -4.45 13.67 -5.41
C MET A 25 -5.30 14.63 -4.56
N ALA A 26 -4.77 15.12 -3.45
CA ALA A 26 -5.48 16.10 -2.61
C ALA A 26 -5.77 17.38 -3.39
N PHE A 27 -4.80 17.89 -4.15
CA PHE A 27 -4.99 19.06 -5.01
C PHE A 27 -6.03 18.81 -6.11
N VAL A 28 -5.97 17.66 -6.79
CA VAL A 28 -6.91 17.33 -7.87
C VAL A 28 -8.35 17.17 -7.34
N PHE A 29 -8.56 16.42 -6.25
CA PHE A 29 -9.90 16.17 -5.74
C PHE A 29 -10.59 17.38 -5.14
N THR A 30 -9.82 18.40 -4.74
CA THR A 30 -10.36 19.62 -4.13
C THR A 30 -10.35 20.81 -5.09
N TYR A 31 -9.98 20.60 -6.36
CA TYR A 31 -9.74 21.66 -7.34
C TYR A 31 -8.82 22.76 -6.79
N GLY A 32 -7.67 22.35 -6.24
CA GLY A 32 -6.71 23.23 -5.61
C GLY A 32 -7.18 23.80 -4.27
N PHE A 33 -7.84 22.98 -3.45
CA PHE A 33 -8.38 23.33 -2.14
C PHE A 33 -9.51 24.37 -2.15
N ASN A 34 -10.14 24.59 -3.31
CA ASN A 34 -11.26 25.51 -3.47
C ASN A 34 -12.62 24.85 -3.20
N THR A 35 -12.67 23.51 -3.20
CA THR A 35 -13.89 22.73 -3.02
C THR A 35 -13.61 21.53 -2.10
N GLU A 36 -14.66 20.99 -1.50
CA GLU A 36 -14.56 19.76 -0.72
C GLU A 36 -14.13 18.58 -1.61
N ALA A 37 -13.42 17.60 -1.03
CA ALA A 37 -12.83 16.47 -1.76
C ALA A 37 -13.87 15.49 -2.34
N GLY A 38 -15.16 15.73 -2.10
CA GLY A 38 -16.28 14.93 -2.53
C GLY A 38 -16.31 13.53 -1.92
N VAL A 39 -17.28 12.72 -2.38
CA VAL A 39 -17.55 11.37 -1.84
C VAL A 39 -16.32 10.45 -1.90
N VAL A 40 -15.50 10.56 -2.95
CA VAL A 40 -14.29 9.74 -3.12
C VAL A 40 -13.23 10.13 -2.09
N GLY A 41 -12.98 11.43 -1.90
CA GLY A 41 -12.03 11.92 -0.89
C GLY A 41 -12.42 11.53 0.53
N ASP A 42 -13.71 11.65 0.87
CA ASP A 42 -14.23 11.26 2.18
C ASP A 42 -14.08 9.76 2.43
N LYS A 43 -14.34 8.93 1.41
CA LYS A 43 -14.13 7.48 1.53
C LYS A 43 -12.66 7.15 1.76
N ILE A 44 -11.74 7.76 1.02
CA ILE A 44 -10.29 7.55 1.22
C ILE A 44 -9.88 7.95 2.65
N ALA A 45 -10.34 9.11 3.14
CA ALA A 45 -10.07 9.56 4.49
C ALA A 45 -10.62 8.60 5.57
N SER A 46 -11.83 8.08 5.37
CA SER A 46 -12.45 7.10 6.27
C SER A 46 -11.67 5.78 6.34
N ILE A 47 -11.17 5.30 5.19
CA ILE A 47 -10.33 4.10 5.12
C ILE A 47 -9.03 4.34 5.89
N GLY A 48 -8.39 5.50 5.70
CA GLY A 48 -7.17 5.87 6.43
C GLY A 48 -7.35 5.83 7.94
N LYS A 49 -8.46 6.40 8.45
CA LYS A 49 -8.80 6.37 9.88
C LYS A 49 -9.06 4.95 10.39
N ALA A 50 -9.81 4.14 9.64
CA ALA A 50 -10.09 2.75 10.03
C ALA A 50 -8.82 1.90 10.12
N ARG A 51 -7.81 2.19 9.28
CA ARG A 51 -6.53 1.47 9.26
C ARG A 51 -5.57 1.85 10.39
N THR A 52 -5.82 2.94 11.11
CA THR A 52 -4.98 3.39 12.24
C THR A 52 -5.69 3.27 13.57
N LEU A 53 -6.90 3.82 13.68
CA LEU A 53 -7.67 3.85 14.92
C LEU A 53 -8.45 2.55 15.13
N GLY A 54 -8.95 1.93 14.06
CA GLY A 54 -9.78 0.72 14.17
C GLY A 54 -9.04 -0.48 14.78
N TYR A 55 -7.72 -0.57 14.65
CA TYR A 55 -6.94 -1.61 15.33
C TYR A 55 -6.48 -1.19 16.73
N ALA A 56 -6.32 0.11 16.98
CA ALA A 56 -5.88 0.62 18.27
C ALA A 56 -6.92 0.34 19.38
N GLU A 57 -8.21 0.35 19.03
CA GLU A 57 -9.33 -0.01 19.92
C GLU A 57 -9.24 -1.45 20.45
N HIS A 58 -8.54 -2.34 19.74
CA HIS A 58 -8.35 -3.74 20.14
C HIS A 58 -7.02 -3.99 20.89
N GLY A 59 -6.27 -2.94 21.25
CA GLY A 59 -5.04 -3.04 22.03
C GLY A 59 -3.98 -3.96 21.41
N VAL A 60 -3.38 -4.85 22.22
CA VAL A 60 -2.33 -5.77 21.79
C VAL A 60 -2.82 -6.76 20.71
N ALA A 61 -4.06 -7.21 20.79
CA ALA A 61 -4.65 -8.11 19.79
C ALA A 61 -4.82 -7.41 18.43
N GLY A 62 -5.18 -6.13 18.42
CA GLY A 62 -5.21 -5.31 17.21
C GLY A 62 -3.83 -5.15 16.57
N TRP A 63 -2.80 -4.93 17.38
CA TRP A 63 -1.41 -4.87 16.93
C TRP A 63 -0.94 -6.18 16.30
N PHE A 64 -1.24 -7.32 16.93
CA PHE A 64 -0.91 -8.63 16.37
C PHE A 64 -1.68 -8.91 15.06
N THR A 65 -2.92 -8.44 14.98
CA THR A 65 -3.73 -8.53 13.75
C THR A 65 -3.09 -7.75 12.60
N ILE A 66 -2.62 -6.52 12.84
CA ILE A 66 -1.90 -5.73 11.81
C ILE A 66 -0.62 -6.45 11.38
N PHE A 67 0.14 -6.99 12.34
CA PHE A 67 1.37 -7.71 12.05
C PHE A 67 1.12 -8.91 11.13
N LEU A 68 0.16 -9.79 11.49
CA LEU A 68 -0.19 -10.94 10.67
C LEU A 68 -0.72 -10.54 9.28
N ARG A 69 -1.53 -9.48 9.20
CA ARG A 69 -1.99 -8.94 7.91
C ARG A 69 -0.82 -8.46 7.04
N GLY A 70 0.18 -7.83 7.65
CA GLY A 70 1.41 -7.41 6.98
C GLY A 70 2.22 -8.60 6.45
N VAL A 71 2.37 -9.66 7.25
CA VAL A 71 3.04 -10.90 6.85
C VAL A 71 2.33 -11.56 5.67
N LEU A 72 1.00 -11.71 5.74
CA LEU A 72 0.20 -12.28 4.66
C LEU A 72 0.29 -11.46 3.37
N CYS A 73 0.22 -10.13 3.46
CA CYS A 73 0.40 -9.23 2.32
C CYS A 73 1.76 -9.46 1.63
N ASN A 74 2.85 -9.44 2.41
CA ASN A 74 4.18 -9.65 1.85
C ASN A 74 4.36 -11.06 1.25
N TRP A 75 3.75 -12.08 1.86
CA TRP A 75 3.78 -13.43 1.33
C TRP A 75 3.11 -13.50 -0.04
N MET A 76 1.89 -12.96 -0.17
CA MET A 76 1.15 -12.92 -1.44
C MET A 76 1.91 -12.18 -2.54
N VAL A 77 2.45 -11.00 -2.25
CA VAL A 77 3.23 -10.20 -3.21
C VAL A 77 4.52 -10.92 -3.61
N SER A 78 5.24 -11.50 -2.65
CA SER A 78 6.50 -12.20 -2.94
C SER A 78 6.27 -13.43 -3.83
N MET A 79 5.20 -14.19 -3.61
CA MET A 79 4.82 -15.30 -4.49
C MET A 79 4.48 -14.83 -5.90
N GLY A 80 3.79 -13.69 -6.04
CA GLY A 80 3.52 -13.08 -7.35
C GLY A 80 4.80 -12.67 -8.09
N VAL A 81 5.78 -12.08 -7.37
CA VAL A 81 7.10 -11.75 -7.93
C VAL A 81 7.84 -13.01 -8.39
N VAL A 82 7.88 -14.05 -7.56
CA VAL A 82 8.50 -15.34 -7.92
C VAL A 82 7.81 -15.95 -9.15
N GLY A 83 6.47 -15.96 -9.19
CA GLY A 83 5.71 -16.43 -10.34
C GLY A 83 6.02 -15.65 -11.63
N ALA A 84 6.15 -14.33 -11.53
CA ALA A 84 6.55 -13.49 -12.65
C ALA A 84 8.01 -13.71 -13.09
N MET A 85 8.91 -14.11 -12.19
CA MET A 85 10.29 -14.46 -12.54
C MET A 85 10.38 -15.80 -13.29
N ILE A 86 9.47 -16.74 -13.00
CA ILE A 86 9.42 -18.06 -13.66
C ILE A 86 8.75 -17.97 -15.03
N SER A 87 7.79 -17.04 -15.22
CA SER A 87 7.09 -16.88 -16.50
C SER A 87 7.99 -16.30 -17.61
N THR A 88 7.97 -16.93 -18.78
CA THR A 88 8.66 -16.46 -20.00
C THR A 88 7.81 -15.55 -20.88
N THR A 89 6.49 -15.48 -20.63
CA THR A 89 5.56 -14.62 -21.40
C THR A 89 5.08 -13.43 -20.57
N VAL A 90 4.80 -12.31 -21.25
CA VAL A 90 4.29 -11.09 -20.60
C VAL A 90 2.92 -11.33 -19.97
N GLN A 91 2.02 -12.03 -20.66
CA GLN A 91 0.69 -12.36 -20.13
C GLN A 91 0.77 -13.18 -18.84
N GLY A 92 1.66 -14.18 -18.78
CA GLY A 92 1.89 -14.98 -17.58
C GLY A 92 2.41 -14.15 -16.40
N LYS A 93 3.28 -13.15 -16.65
CA LYS A 93 3.76 -12.23 -15.61
C LYS A 93 2.65 -11.34 -15.06
N VAL A 94 1.80 -10.81 -15.95
CA VAL A 94 0.66 -9.97 -15.57
C VAL A 94 -0.32 -10.76 -14.71
N LEU A 95 -0.70 -11.97 -15.13
CA LEU A 95 -1.63 -12.81 -14.36
C LEU A 95 -1.04 -13.22 -13.00
N ALA A 96 0.25 -13.59 -12.96
CA ALA A 96 0.93 -13.96 -11.72
C ALA A 96 1.01 -12.81 -10.71
N MET A 97 1.17 -11.56 -11.18
CA MET A 97 1.16 -10.37 -10.33
C MET A 97 -0.25 -9.89 -9.97
N TRP A 98 -1.23 -10.06 -10.85
CA TRP A 98 -2.60 -9.59 -10.63
C TRP A 98 -3.30 -10.39 -9.54
N MET A 99 -3.29 -11.72 -9.63
CA MET A 99 -4.10 -12.60 -8.77
C MET A 99 -3.89 -12.36 -7.26
N PRO A 100 -2.66 -12.12 -6.75
CA PRO A 100 -2.46 -11.83 -5.33
C PRO A 100 -2.81 -10.39 -4.90
N ILE A 101 -2.93 -9.44 -5.84
CA ILE A 101 -3.23 -8.02 -5.56
C ILE A 101 -4.75 -7.75 -5.53
N MET A 102 -5.53 -8.52 -6.30
CA MET A 102 -6.99 -8.39 -6.35
C MET A 102 -7.72 -8.97 -5.13
N LEU A 103 -7.03 -9.80 -4.33
CA LEU A 103 -7.54 -10.42 -3.09
C LEU A 103 -7.27 -9.53 -1.88
#